data_AF-A0A3C1G0P9-F1
#
_entry.id   AF-A0A3C1G0P9-F1
#
_cell.length_a   1.000
_cell.length_b   1.000
_cell.length_c   1.000
_cell.angle_alpha   90.00
_cell.angle_beta   90.00
_cell.angle_gamma   90.00
#
_symmetry.space_group_name_H-M   'P 1'
#
loop_
_entity.id
_entity.type
_entity.pdbx_description
1 polymer ?
#
loop_
_entity_poly.entity_id
_entity_poly.type
_entity_poly.pdbx_seq_one_letter_code
_entity_poly.pdbx_strand_id
1 'polypeptide(L)' 'MTKPPILEEKVLSAEEVRKIDAYWHATLYLCAGMIFLKDNPLLKEPLKIDQIKKRLLGHWGSDPGQS' A
#
# COMPACT_ATOMS: atom_id res chain seq x y z
N MET A 1 16.95 -0.50 45.74
CA MET A 1 16.71 -0.99 44.37
C MET A 1 15.45 -0.32 43.85
N THR A 2 15.59 0.80 43.14
CA THR A 2 14.47 1.52 42.52
C THR A 2 14.02 0.75 41.28
N LYS A 3 12.74 0.39 41.21
CA LYS A 3 12.12 -0.21 40.02
C LYS A 3 12.36 0.74 38.83
N PRO A 4 12.85 0.28 37.67
CA PRO A 4 12.97 1.15 36.50
C PRO A 4 11.58 1.67 36.13
N PRO A 5 11.46 2.93 35.66
CA PRO A 5 10.18 3.44 35.18
C PRO A 5 9.73 2.53 34.05
N ILE A 6 8.55 1.92 34.20
CA ILE A 6 7.88 1.23 33.11
C ILE A 6 7.58 2.34 32.10
N LEU A 7 8.32 2.38 30.99
CA LEU A 7 7.90 3.13 29.82
C LEU A 7 6.51 2.58 29.50
N GLU A 8 5.46 3.40 29.63
CA GLU A 8 4.15 3.02 29.11
C GLU A 8 4.35 2.77 27.61
N GLU A 9 4.49 1.50 27.24
CA GLU A 9 4.54 1.08 25.85
C GLU A 9 3.19 1.45 25.24
N LYS A 10 3.17 2.61 24.59
CA LYS A 10 2.01 3.11 23.88
C LYS A 10 1.84 2.27 22.62
N VAL A 11 1.19 1.13 22.79
CA VAL A 11 0.75 0.28 21.68
C VAL A 11 -0.21 1.07 20.81
N LEU A 12 -0.14 0.86 19.50
CA LEU A 12 -1.06 1.49 18.54
C LEU A 12 -2.50 1.14 18.91
N SER A 13 -3.36 2.17 18.89
CA SER A 13 -4.80 1.98 18.97
C SER A 13 -5.31 1.21 17.74
N ALA A 14 -6.47 0.59 17.88
CA ALA A 14 -7.11 -0.12 16.76
C ALA A 14 -7.36 0.80 15.55
N GLU A 15 -7.59 2.09 15.76
CA GLU A 15 -7.77 3.07 14.67
C GLU A 15 -6.45 3.37 13.95
N GLU A 16 -5.34 3.48 14.67
CA GLU A 16 -4.02 3.65 14.05
C GLU A 16 -3.65 2.45 13.20
N VAL A 17 -3.90 1.22 13.68
CA VAL A 17 -3.69 -0.01 12.90
C VAL A 17 -4.54 0.00 11.63
N ARG A 18 -5.83 0.36 11.72
CA ARG A 18 -6.71 0.45 10.54
C ARG A 18 -6.20 1.46 9.50
N LYS A 19 -5.71 2.61 9.95
CA LYS A 19 -5.19 3.65 9.04
C LYS A 19 -3.93 3.20 8.32
N ILE A 20 -3.04 2.48 9.01
CA ILE A 20 -1.83 1.91 8.41
C ILE A 20 -2.20 0.84 7.38
N ASP A 21 -3.15 -0.04 7.69
CA ASP A 21 -3.64 -1.05 6.74
C ASP A 21 -4.28 -0.40 5.49
N ALA A 22 -5.10 0.64 5.68
CA ALA A 22 -5.69 1.38 4.58
C ALA A 22 -4.64 2.10 3.72
N TYR A 23 -3.60 2.67 4.35
CA TYR A 23 -2.46 3.27 3.67
C TYR A 23 -1.71 2.22 2.84
N TRP A 24 -1.42 1.06 3.43
CA TRP A 24 -0.76 -0.06 2.78
C TRP A 24 -1.53 -0.55 1.54
N HIS A 25 -2.84 -0.74 1.65
CA HIS A 25 -3.66 -1.10 0.50
C HIS A 25 -3.68 -0.01 -0.59
N ALA A 26 -3.72 1.27 -0.20
CA ALA A 26 -3.68 2.37 -1.14
C ALA A 26 -2.34 2.44 -1.90
N THR A 27 -1.21 2.27 -1.22
CA THR A 27 0.12 2.27 -1.86
C THR A 27 0.28 1.07 -2.79
N LEU A 28 -0.15 -0.13 -2.39
CA LEU A 28 -0.11 -1.32 -3.26
C LEU A 28 -0.94 -1.16 -4.53
N TYR A 29 -2.13 -0.57 -4.41
CA TYR A 29 -2.97 -0.29 -5.55
C TYR A 29 -2.30 0.68 -6.52
N LEU A 30 -1.68 1.76 -6.00
CA LEU A 30 -0.96 2.73 -6.81
C LEU A 30 0.29 2.12 -7.46
N CYS A 31 1.07 1.30 -6.76
CA CYS A 31 2.23 0.59 -7.31
C CYS A 31 1.82 -0.31 -8.49
N ALA A 32 0.78 -1.12 -8.31
CA ALA A 32 0.23 -1.93 -9.39
C ALA A 32 -0.25 -1.05 -10.56
N GLY A 33 -0.99 0.03 -10.29
CA GLY A 33 -1.43 0.98 -11.30
C GLY A 33 -0.26 1.56 -12.11
N MET A 34 0.82 1.97 -11.44
CA MET A 34 2.03 2.51 -12.07
C MET A 34 2.75 1.46 -12.95
N ILE A 35 2.77 0.19 -12.56
CA ILE A 35 3.43 -0.88 -13.33
C ILE A 35 2.59 -1.26 -14.57
N PHE A 36 1.28 -1.40 -14.41
CA PHE A 36 0.43 -2.07 -15.41
C PHE A 36 -0.44 -1.13 -16.25
N LEU A 37 -0.95 -0.03 -15.68
CA LEU A 37 -1.96 0.81 -16.33
C LEU A 37 -1.34 2.04 -16.99
N LYS A 38 -1.85 2.41 -18.16
CA LYS A 38 -1.56 3.70 -18.80
C LYS A 38 -2.75 4.66 -18.78
N ASP A 39 -3.94 4.18 -18.42
CA ASP A 39 -5.17 4.96 -18.25
C ASP A 39 -6.13 4.23 -17.29
N ASN A 40 -7.23 4.87 -16.90
CA ASN A 40 -8.25 4.36 -15.97
C ASN A 40 -7.67 3.90 -14.62
N PRO A 41 -6.79 4.69 -13.95
CA PRO A 41 -6.05 4.25 -12.77
C PRO A 41 -6.92 3.99 -11.54
N LEU A 42 -8.17 4.46 -11.53
CA LEU A 42 -9.13 4.24 -10.45
C LEU A 42 -10.29 3.31 -10.86
N LEU A 43 -10.19 2.67 -12.02
CA LEU A 43 -11.21 1.76 -12.55
C LEU A 43 -12.64 2.34 -12.50
N LYS A 44 -12.80 3.60 -12.92
CA LYS A 44 -14.12 4.28 -12.96
C LYS A 44 -15.08 3.63 -13.96
N GLU A 45 -14.52 2.90 -14.91
CA GLU A 45 -15.20 2.00 -15.83
C GLU A 45 -14.51 0.62 -15.83
N PRO A 46 -15.18 -0.46 -16.29
CA PRO A 46 -14.57 -1.78 -16.38
C PRO A 46 -13.24 -1.75 -17.15
N LEU A 47 -12.23 -2.45 -16.63
CA LEU A 47 -10.88 -2.47 -17.22
C LEU A 47 -10.90 -3.05 -18.64
N LYS A 48 -10.30 -2.34 -19.57
CA LYS A 48 -10.15 -2.77 -20.97
C LYS A 48 -8.67 -3.07 -21.28
N ILE A 49 -8.42 -4.01 -22.20
CA ILE A 49 -7.05 -4.41 -22.58
C ILE A 49 -6.24 -3.23 -23.13
N ASP A 50 -6.89 -2.32 -23.85
CA ASP A 50 -6.26 -1.13 -24.39
C ASP A 50 -5.83 -0.12 -23.32
N GLN A 51 -6.22 -0.27 -22.05
CA GLN A 51 -5.79 0.57 -20.92
C GLN A 51 -4.52 0.03 -20.23
N ILE A 52 -4.08 -1.18 -20.57
CA ILE A 52 -2.86 -1.80 -20.07
C ILE A 52 -1.66 -1.32 -20.90
N LYS A 53 -0.51 -1.09 -20.25
CA LYS A 53 0.75 -0.76 -20.93
C LYS A 53 1.18 -1.91 -21.84
N LYS A 54 1.59 -1.58 -23.07
CA LYS A 54 2.13 -2.56 -24.04
C LYS A 54 3.48 -3.15 -23.60
N ARG A 55 4.25 -2.39 -22.82
CA ARG A 55 5.52 -2.81 -22.23
C ARG A 55 5.45 -2.58 -20.73
N LEU A 56 5.60 -3.66 -19.97
CA LEU A 56 5.58 -3.63 -18.52
C LEU A 56 7.00 -3.46 -18.01
N LEU A 57 7.24 -2.39 -17.26
CA LEU A 57 8.53 -2.08 -16.63
C LEU A 57 8.28 -1.72 -15.18
N GLY A 58 8.97 -2.41 -14.28
CA GLY A 58 8.83 -2.29 -12.83
C GLY A 58 9.10 -3.63 -12.16
N HIS A 59 9.30 -3.60 -10.84
CA HIS A 59 9.45 -4.79 -10.01
C HIS A 59 8.31 -4.80 -9.01
N TRP A 60 7.54 -5.88 -8.96
CA TRP A 60 6.44 -6.01 -7.99
C TRP A 60 6.87 -6.69 -6.70
N GLY A 61 7.85 -7.62 -6.76
CA GLY A 61 8.09 -8.58 -5.68
C GLY A 61 8.45 -7.96 -4.32
N SER A 62 9.06 -6.78 -4.31
CA SER A 62 9.44 -6.07 -3.07
C SER A 62 8.37 -5.10 -2.56
N ASP A 63 7.43 -4.67 -3.40
CA ASP A 63 6.48 -3.60 -3.06
C ASP A 63 5.58 -3.95 -1.86
N PRO A 64 5.03 -5.18 -1.73
CA PRO A 64 4.24 -5.58 -0.56
C PRO A 64 4.98 -5.51 0.78
N GLY A 65 6.30 -5.69 0.77
CA GLY A 65 7.13 -5.69 1.98
C GLY A 65 7.71 -4.34 2.36
N GLN A 66 7.70 -3.36 1.43
CA GLN A 66 8.24 -2.01 1.66
C GLN A 66 7.16 -0.95 1.91
N SER A 67 5.91 -1.26 1.54
CA SER A 67 4.76 -0.36 1.62
C SER A 67 4.19 -0.22 3.03
#